data_AF-A0A1V0HW52-F1
#
_entry.id   AF-A0A1V0HW52-F1
#
_cell.length_a   1.000
_cell.length_b   1.000
_cell.length_c   1.000
_cell.angle_alpha   90.00
_cell.angle_beta   90.00
_cell.angle_gamma   90.00
#
_symmetry.space_group_name_H-M   'P 1'
#
loop_
_entity.id
_entity.type
_entity.pdbx_description
1 polymer ?
#
loop_
_entity_poly.entity_id
_entity_poly.type
_entity_poly.pdbx_seq_one_letter_code
_entity_poly.pdbx_strand_id
1 'polypeptide(L)'
;MRALRICFKTASDRTSDGVMMNDVVKPTEEISVREVFGIDSDMIVKGFEAPTDRVPDRDPTYKFDPDTTLAILAGFTHNRRVMIQGYHGTGKSTHIEQVAARLNWPCVRVNLDSHISRIDLIGKDAIKLRDGKQVTEFQEGILPWALRNPCAIVFDEYDAGRADVMFVIQRVLEVDGKLTLLDQNEVITPHPSFRLFATANTVGLGDTTGLYHGTQQINQGQMDRWSLVATLNYLSHDAETAIVLAKCPHYNTEKGRKTISHMVTVAELTRTAFMNGDLSTVMSPRTVIAWAQNAEIFRNVGFAFRLTFLNKCDELERQTVAEFYQRLFDEELPESAASMSLG
;
A
#
# COMPACT_ATOMS: atom_id res chain seq x y z
N MET A 1 -16.64 -4.89 1.07
CA MET A 1 -16.82 -5.05 -0.39
C MET A 1 -17.32 -3.75 -1.00
N ARG A 2 -16.42 -2.86 -1.44
CA ARG A 2 -16.77 -1.78 -2.39
C ARG A 2 -16.31 -2.29 -3.75
N ALA A 3 -17.25 -2.77 -4.56
CA ALA A 3 -16.97 -3.07 -5.96
C ALA A 3 -16.41 -1.80 -6.64
N LEU A 4 -15.27 -1.94 -7.31
CA LEU A 4 -14.66 -0.90 -8.13
C LEU A 4 -15.67 -0.45 -9.21
N ARG A 5 -16.49 0.56 -8.93
CA ARG A 5 -17.12 1.39 -9.96
C ARG A 5 -16.23 2.61 -10.14
N ILE A 6 -15.09 2.42 -10.80
CA ILE A 6 -14.35 3.54 -11.37
C ILE A 6 -15.11 3.91 -12.64
N CYS A 7 -15.97 4.92 -12.54
CA CYS A 7 -16.61 5.51 -13.72
C CYS A 7 -15.52 6.31 -14.46
N PHE A 8 -14.97 5.72 -15.53
CA PHE A 8 -14.09 6.44 -16.44
C PHE A 8 -14.93 7.50 -17.18
N LYS A 9 -14.93 8.74 -16.67
CA LYS A 9 -15.34 9.88 -17.50
C LYS A 9 -14.30 10.02 -18.61
N THR A 10 -14.68 9.62 -19.82
CA THR A 10 -13.93 9.92 -21.04
C THR A 10 -13.93 11.43 -21.21
N ALA A 11 -12.75 12.06 -21.17
CA ALA A 11 -12.60 13.41 -21.69
C ALA A 11 -12.78 13.33 -23.21
N SER A 12 -14.01 13.57 -23.68
CA SER A 12 -14.30 13.76 -25.09
C SER A 12 -14.53 15.24 -25.34
N ASP A 13 -13.47 15.96 -25.68
CA ASP A 13 -13.59 17.14 -26.52
C ASP A 13 -12.59 16.99 -27.67
N ARG A 14 -13.11 16.56 -28.82
CA ARG A 14 -12.44 16.70 -30.12
C ARG A 14 -13.00 17.96 -30.75
N THR A 15 -12.27 19.05 -30.69
CA THR A 15 -12.50 20.21 -31.57
C THR A 15 -11.65 20.08 -32.82
N SER A 16 -12.30 20.17 -33.97
CA SER A 16 -11.68 20.33 -35.29
C SER A 16 -10.96 21.68 -35.37
N ASP A 17 -9.63 21.65 -35.34
CA ASP A 17 -8.73 22.39 -36.24
C ASP A 17 -7.27 22.24 -35.77
N GLY A 18 -6.34 22.34 -36.73
CA GLY A 18 -4.97 21.86 -36.61
C GLY A 18 -4.07 22.56 -35.59
N VAL A 19 -3.12 21.78 -35.10
CA VAL A 19 -2.01 22.12 -34.18
C VAL A 19 -2.43 22.39 -32.73
N MET A 20 -2.69 21.31 -32.00
CA MET A 20 -2.65 21.32 -30.53
C MET A 20 -1.23 20.93 -30.09
N MET A 21 -0.40 21.91 -29.72
CA MET A 21 0.59 21.68 -28.68
C MET A 21 -0.22 21.37 -27.42
N ASN A 22 -0.50 20.10 -27.16
CA ASN A 22 -1.04 19.69 -25.87
C ASN A 22 0.00 20.13 -24.83
N ASP A 23 -0.34 21.13 -24.03
CA ASP A 23 0.42 21.46 -22.83
C ASP A 23 0.43 20.22 -21.94
N VAL A 24 1.47 19.41 -22.11
CA VAL A 24 1.70 18.21 -21.32
C VAL A 24 1.81 18.68 -19.88
N VAL A 25 0.78 18.39 -19.08
CA VAL A 25 0.74 18.76 -17.66
C VAL A 25 1.95 18.14 -16.97
N LYS A 26 2.84 19.00 -16.49
CA LYS A 26 4.12 18.60 -15.88
C LYS A 26 4.17 19.07 -14.43
N PRO A 27 4.88 18.33 -13.57
CA PRO A 27 5.18 18.81 -12.22
C PRO A 27 6.19 19.95 -12.31
N THR A 28 5.84 21.09 -11.74
CA THR A 28 6.64 22.33 -11.77
C THR A 28 7.02 22.81 -10.38
N GLU A 29 6.23 22.50 -9.36
CA GLU A 29 6.40 23.00 -8.00
C GLU A 29 7.60 22.35 -7.34
N GLU A 30 8.54 23.17 -6.85
CA GLU A 30 9.72 22.70 -6.14
C GLU A 30 9.38 22.43 -4.67
N ILE A 31 9.64 21.20 -4.23
CA ILE A 31 9.30 20.70 -2.91
C ILE A 31 10.59 20.29 -2.20
N SER A 32 10.86 20.93 -1.07
CA SER A 32 11.96 20.57 -0.17
C SER A 32 11.67 19.25 0.55
N VAL A 33 12.55 18.26 0.37
CA VAL A 33 12.39 16.95 1.02
C VAL A 33 12.45 17.09 2.54
N ARG A 34 13.35 17.94 3.02
CA ARG A 34 13.52 18.26 4.44
C ARG A 34 12.27 18.85 5.08
N GLU A 35 11.68 19.85 4.44
CA GLU A 35 10.54 20.57 5.01
C GLU A 35 9.26 19.76 4.94
N VAL A 36 9.02 19.06 3.83
CA VAL A 36 7.74 18.38 3.59
C VAL A 36 7.68 16.97 4.17
N PHE A 37 8.81 16.25 4.18
CA PHE A 37 8.86 14.86 4.67
C PHE A 37 9.58 14.73 6.01
N GLY A 38 10.26 15.77 6.49
CA GLY A 38 11.01 15.74 7.75
C GLY A 38 12.27 14.87 7.68
N ILE A 39 12.83 14.67 6.49
CA ILE A 39 14.01 13.83 6.24
C ILE A 39 15.23 14.73 6.06
N ASP A 40 16.34 14.42 6.73
CA ASP A 40 17.60 15.15 6.58
C ASP A 40 18.21 14.94 5.19
N SER A 41 17.76 15.73 4.21
CA SER A 41 18.20 15.69 2.83
C SER A 41 18.02 17.05 2.16
N ASP A 42 19.02 17.50 1.41
CA ASP A 42 18.95 18.74 0.62
C ASP A 42 18.31 18.54 -0.75
N MET A 43 17.70 17.37 -0.99
CA MET A 43 17.01 17.05 -2.22
C MET A 43 15.78 17.96 -2.41
N ILE A 44 15.66 18.53 -3.61
CA ILE A 44 14.46 19.21 -4.08
C ILE A 44 13.79 18.32 -5.14
N VAL A 45 12.49 18.09 -5.00
CA VAL A 45 11.70 17.27 -5.92
C VAL A 45 10.59 18.09 -6.55
N LYS A 46 10.01 17.62 -7.66
CA LYS A 46 8.91 18.32 -8.33
C LYS A 46 7.56 17.68 -8.05
N GLY A 47 6.58 18.50 -7.68
CA GLY A 47 5.16 18.14 -7.58
C GLY A 47 4.29 18.91 -8.58
N PHE A 48 3.02 18.55 -8.64
CA PHE A 48 2.02 19.35 -9.37
C PHE A 48 1.55 20.52 -8.51
N GLU A 49 1.27 21.65 -9.15
CA GLU A 49 0.83 22.88 -8.47
C GLU A 49 -0.47 22.66 -7.67
N ALA A 50 -1.46 22.01 -8.28
CA ALA A 50 -2.77 21.77 -7.68
C ALA A 50 -3.10 20.27 -7.63
N PRO A 51 -3.79 19.81 -6.56
CA PRO A 51 -4.31 18.45 -6.52
C PRO A 51 -5.48 18.27 -7.48
N THR A 52 -5.71 17.02 -7.89
CA THR A 52 -6.90 16.58 -8.64
C THR A 52 -7.67 15.55 -7.83
N ASP A 53 -8.86 15.16 -8.29
CA ASP A 53 -9.71 14.14 -7.65
C ASP A 53 -9.02 12.77 -7.44
N ARG A 54 -7.91 12.52 -8.15
CA ARG A 54 -7.13 11.27 -8.05
C ARG A 54 -5.87 11.41 -7.19
N VAL A 55 -5.61 12.56 -6.61
CA VAL A 55 -4.55 12.71 -5.60
C VAL A 55 -5.05 12.11 -4.30
N PRO A 56 -4.28 11.22 -3.64
CA PRO A 56 -4.70 10.64 -2.36
C PRO A 56 -4.88 11.69 -1.27
N ASP A 57 -5.74 11.40 -0.30
CA ASP A 57 -5.94 12.26 0.86
C ASP A 57 -4.66 12.39 1.69
N ARG A 58 -4.36 13.62 2.11
CA ARG A 58 -3.23 13.90 2.98
C ARG A 58 -3.57 13.54 4.42
N ASP A 59 -2.78 12.65 5.01
CA ASP A 59 -2.78 12.37 6.44
C ASP A 59 -1.70 13.21 7.15
N PRO A 60 -2.04 14.31 7.86
CA PRO A 60 -1.05 15.17 8.50
C PRO A 60 -0.29 14.50 9.63
N THR A 61 -0.79 13.36 10.13
CA THR A 61 -0.15 12.59 11.21
C THR A 61 0.80 11.51 10.71
N TYR A 62 0.92 11.35 9.39
CA TYR A 62 1.76 10.31 8.80
C TYR A 62 3.24 10.51 9.13
N LYS A 63 3.93 9.41 9.44
CA LYS A 63 5.37 9.40 9.70
C LYS A 63 6.07 8.69 8.55
N PHE A 64 7.01 9.41 7.93
CA PHE A 64 7.79 8.92 6.81
C PHE A 64 9.04 8.20 7.30
N ASP A 65 9.13 6.91 7.01
CA ASP A 65 10.39 6.17 6.96
C ASP A 65 11.35 6.81 5.93
N PRO A 66 12.56 7.26 6.34
CA PRO A 66 13.46 8.01 5.46
C PRO A 66 13.86 7.24 4.19
N ASP A 67 14.35 6.01 4.34
CA ASP A 67 14.93 5.23 3.22
C ASP A 67 13.85 4.89 2.19
N THR A 68 12.69 4.43 2.65
CA THR A 68 11.55 4.12 1.78
C THR A 68 11.05 5.38 1.07
N THR A 69 11.00 6.52 1.76
CA THR A 69 10.57 7.78 1.16
C THR A 69 11.52 8.25 0.07
N LEU A 70 12.84 8.19 0.32
CA LEU A 70 13.85 8.56 -0.68
C LEU A 70 13.77 7.67 -1.93
N ALA A 71 13.52 6.37 -1.77
CA ALA A 71 13.30 5.45 -2.89
C ALA A 71 12.04 5.83 -3.70
N ILE A 72 10.93 6.13 -3.03
CA ILE A 72 9.69 6.55 -3.69
C ILE A 72 9.88 7.88 -4.43
N LEU A 73 10.56 8.84 -3.80
CA LEU A 73 10.89 10.13 -4.40
C LEU A 73 11.74 9.96 -5.66
N ALA A 74 12.74 9.08 -5.65
CA ALA A 74 13.50 8.73 -6.85
C ALA A 74 12.61 8.12 -7.96
N GLY A 75 11.58 7.37 -7.58
CA GLY A 75 10.50 6.94 -8.47
C GLY A 75 9.81 8.14 -9.14
N PHE A 76 9.29 9.08 -8.35
CA PHE A 76 8.58 10.25 -8.85
C PHE A 76 9.45 11.22 -9.67
N THR A 77 10.68 11.49 -9.25
CA THR A 77 11.54 12.48 -9.92
C THR A 77 12.26 11.94 -11.15
N HIS A 78 12.68 10.67 -11.11
CA HIS A 78 13.52 10.08 -12.15
C HIS A 78 12.86 8.91 -12.90
N ASN A 79 11.55 8.70 -12.70
CA ASN A 79 10.79 7.61 -13.33
C ASN A 79 11.43 6.23 -13.06
N ARG A 80 12.01 6.04 -11.86
CA ARG A 80 12.50 4.73 -11.43
C ARG A 80 11.32 3.81 -11.13
N ARG A 81 11.45 2.53 -11.51
CA ARG A 81 10.47 1.50 -11.13
C ARG A 81 10.77 1.09 -9.70
N VAL A 82 9.86 1.34 -8.78
CA VAL A 82 10.11 1.16 -7.34
C VAL A 82 9.18 0.09 -6.78
N MET A 83 9.75 -0.94 -6.18
CA MET A 83 9.03 -1.93 -5.40
C MET A 83 9.27 -1.67 -3.91
N ILE A 84 8.22 -1.74 -3.10
CA ILE A 84 8.32 -1.73 -1.64
C ILE A 84 7.93 -3.09 -1.11
N GLN A 85 8.85 -3.76 -0.44
CA GLN A 85 8.60 -5.04 0.20
C GLN A 85 8.60 -4.90 1.72
N GLY A 86 8.04 -5.88 2.41
CA GLY A 86 8.07 -5.95 3.87
C GLY A 86 6.83 -6.64 4.42
N TYR A 87 6.77 -6.81 5.74
CA TYR A 87 5.68 -7.52 6.39
C TYR A 87 4.29 -6.90 6.11
N HIS A 88 3.23 -7.70 6.28
CA HIS A 88 1.87 -7.19 6.14
C HIS A 88 1.56 -6.10 7.18
N GLY A 89 0.72 -5.14 6.79
CA GLY A 89 0.24 -4.12 7.72
C GLY A 89 1.27 -3.07 8.16
N THR A 90 2.47 -3.02 7.56
CA THR A 90 3.48 -1.96 7.79
C THR A 90 3.18 -0.65 7.05
N GLY A 91 2.20 -0.65 6.14
CA GLY A 91 1.74 0.58 5.47
C GLY A 91 2.38 0.88 4.11
N LYS A 92 3.01 -0.10 3.45
CA LYS A 92 3.71 0.04 2.16
C LYS A 92 2.96 0.85 1.09
N SER A 93 1.72 0.47 0.78
CA SER A 93 0.91 1.14 -0.25
C SER A 93 0.50 2.54 0.19
N THR A 94 0.12 2.68 1.47
CA THR A 94 -0.19 3.98 2.08
C THR A 94 1.03 4.90 2.05
N HIS A 95 2.26 4.38 2.18
CA HIS A 95 3.47 5.19 2.11
C HIS A 95 3.63 5.86 0.75
N ILE A 96 3.42 5.10 -0.34
CA ILE A 96 3.43 5.64 -1.70
C ILE A 96 2.32 6.69 -1.88
N GLU A 97 1.10 6.37 -1.43
CA GLU A 97 -0.04 7.29 -1.50
C GLU A 97 0.22 8.60 -0.74
N GLN A 98 0.84 8.53 0.44
CA GLN A 98 1.15 9.70 1.24
C GLN A 98 2.27 10.54 0.60
N VAL A 99 3.28 9.93 -0.02
CA VAL A 99 4.27 10.68 -0.83
C VAL A 99 3.59 11.35 -2.02
N ALA A 100 2.76 10.61 -2.78
CA ALA A 100 2.00 11.15 -3.90
C ALA A 100 1.13 12.35 -3.48
N ALA A 101 0.47 12.25 -2.32
CA ALA A 101 -0.36 13.31 -1.77
C ALA A 101 0.43 14.61 -1.45
N ARG A 102 1.70 14.51 -1.04
CA ARG A 102 2.58 15.68 -0.80
C ARG A 102 3.02 16.32 -2.11
N LEU A 103 3.22 15.50 -3.13
CA LEU A 103 3.61 15.94 -4.47
C LEU A 103 2.42 16.36 -5.35
N ASN A 104 1.19 16.30 -4.84
CA ASN A 104 -0.05 16.45 -5.62
C ASN A 104 -0.10 15.53 -6.86
N TRP A 105 0.55 14.37 -6.79
CA TRP A 105 0.62 13.44 -7.91
C TRP A 105 -0.62 12.55 -7.94
N PRO A 106 -1.42 12.54 -9.02
CA PRO A 106 -2.54 11.60 -9.14
C PRO A 106 -2.06 10.17 -8.98
N CYS A 107 -2.70 9.36 -8.15
CA CYS A 107 -2.25 8.02 -7.82
C CYS A 107 -3.41 7.03 -7.91
N VAL A 108 -3.22 5.95 -8.65
CA VAL A 108 -4.20 4.86 -8.75
C VAL A 108 -3.59 3.58 -8.23
N ARG A 109 -4.30 2.94 -7.28
CA ARG A 109 -3.91 1.64 -6.74
C ARG A 109 -4.72 0.53 -7.39
N VAL A 110 -4.03 -0.51 -7.84
CA VAL A 110 -4.60 -1.75 -8.38
C VAL A 110 -4.13 -2.90 -7.52
N ASN A 111 -5.07 -3.55 -6.83
CA ASN A 111 -4.74 -4.76 -6.05
C ASN A 111 -4.61 -5.94 -7.01
N LEU A 112 -3.50 -6.68 -6.93
CA LEU A 112 -3.21 -7.83 -7.80
C LEU A 112 -3.69 -9.17 -7.22
N ASP A 113 -4.65 -9.12 -6.30
CA ASP A 113 -5.32 -10.30 -5.79
C ASP A 113 -5.94 -11.18 -6.90
N SER A 114 -6.39 -12.38 -6.54
CA SER A 114 -6.86 -13.40 -7.48
C SER A 114 -8.05 -12.99 -8.36
N HIS A 115 -8.72 -11.86 -8.09
CA HIS A 115 -9.85 -11.39 -8.87
C HIS A 115 -9.45 -10.52 -10.07
N ILE A 116 -8.28 -9.87 -10.06
CA ILE A 116 -7.89 -9.04 -11.19
C ILE A 116 -7.58 -9.91 -12.41
N SER A 117 -8.20 -9.61 -13.54
CA SER A 117 -7.93 -10.31 -14.80
C SER A 117 -7.10 -9.47 -15.75
N ARG A 118 -6.50 -10.14 -16.76
CA ARG A 118 -5.86 -9.45 -17.88
C ARG A 118 -6.81 -8.46 -18.58
N ILE A 119 -8.10 -8.79 -18.63
CA ILE A 119 -9.14 -7.94 -19.24
C ILE A 119 -9.36 -6.66 -18.42
N ASP A 120 -9.33 -6.73 -17.09
CA ASP A 120 -9.48 -5.53 -16.26
C ASP A 120 -8.26 -4.60 -16.38
N LEU A 121 -7.08 -5.20 -16.58
CA LEU A 121 -5.83 -4.47 -16.73
C LEU A 121 -5.71 -3.80 -18.11
N ILE A 122 -5.96 -4.53 -19.20
CA ILE A 122 -5.79 -4.06 -20.58
C ILE A 122 -7.07 -3.46 -21.16
N GLY A 123 -8.21 -4.09 -20.93
CA GLY A 123 -9.49 -3.75 -21.54
C GLY A 123 -10.08 -4.90 -22.36
N LYS A 124 -11.25 -4.65 -22.92
CA LYS A 124 -12.00 -5.58 -23.77
C LYS A 124 -12.85 -4.81 -24.77
N ASP A 125 -13.21 -5.47 -25.85
CA ASP A 125 -14.29 -5.00 -26.70
C ASP A 125 -15.63 -5.12 -25.98
N ALA A 126 -16.39 -4.03 -25.97
CA ALA A 126 -17.70 -3.91 -25.38
C ALA A 126 -18.71 -3.45 -26.43
N ILE A 127 -19.86 -4.13 -26.47
CA ILE A 127 -20.97 -3.69 -27.32
C ILE A 127 -21.66 -2.53 -26.61
N LYS A 128 -21.65 -1.35 -27.23
CA LYS A 128 -22.38 -0.18 -26.77
C LYS A 128 -23.48 0.17 -27.76
N LEU A 129 -24.55 0.76 -27.25
CA LEU A 129 -25.59 1.34 -28.09
C LEU A 129 -25.23 2.80 -28.36
N ARG A 130 -25.00 3.15 -29.63
CA ARG A 130 -24.98 4.54 -30.11
C ARG A 130 -26.08 4.74 -31.12
N ASP A 131 -26.92 5.76 -30.89
CA ASP A 131 -28.03 6.11 -31.77
C ASP A 131 -28.92 4.90 -32.15
N GLY A 132 -29.18 4.03 -31.16
CA GLY A 132 -29.99 2.82 -31.34
C GLY A 132 -29.30 1.66 -32.09
N LYS A 133 -28.04 1.81 -32.50
CA LYS A 133 -27.26 0.76 -33.17
C LYS A 133 -26.24 0.14 -32.22
N GLN A 134 -26.08 -1.18 -32.31
CA GLN A 134 -25.00 -1.90 -31.63
C GLN A 134 -23.68 -1.61 -32.32
N VAL A 135 -22.75 -1.00 -31.60
CA VAL A 135 -21.39 -0.70 -32.05
C VAL A 135 -20.42 -1.36 -31.08
N THR A 136 -19.43 -2.06 -31.61
CA THR A 136 -18.33 -2.60 -30.82
C THR A 136 -17.32 -1.51 -30.58
N GLU A 137 -17.06 -1.18 -29.31
CA GLU A 137 -16.04 -0.22 -28.90
C GLU A 137 -15.08 -0.88 -27.91
N PHE A 138 -13.79 -0.64 -28.09
CA PHE A 138 -12.82 -1.04 -27.08
C PHE A 138 -13.02 -0.22 -25.81
N GLN A 139 -13.32 -0.91 -24.71
CA GLN A 139 -13.32 -0.34 -23.38
C GLN A 139 -11.93 -0.52 -22.77
N GLU A 140 -11.21 0.58 -22.67
CA GLU A 140 -9.86 0.62 -22.11
C GLU A 140 -9.83 0.18 -20.64
N GLY A 141 -8.87 -0.69 -20.32
CA GLY A 141 -8.57 -1.12 -18.95
C GLY A 141 -7.71 -0.11 -18.20
N ILE A 142 -7.39 -0.40 -16.94
CA ILE A 142 -6.74 0.59 -16.08
C ILE A 142 -5.30 0.92 -16.50
N LEU A 143 -4.55 -0.03 -17.06
CA LEU A 143 -3.14 0.16 -17.38
C LEU A 143 -2.92 1.04 -18.62
N PRO A 144 -3.57 0.81 -19.78
CA PRO A 144 -3.48 1.73 -20.90
C PRO A 144 -3.93 3.15 -20.53
N TRP A 145 -5.01 3.28 -19.75
CA TRP A 145 -5.47 4.57 -19.24
C TRP A 145 -4.37 5.24 -18.41
N ALA A 146 -3.79 4.54 -17.43
CA ALA A 146 -2.75 5.09 -16.58
C ALA A 146 -1.51 5.52 -17.39
N LEU A 147 -1.11 4.73 -18.40
CA LEU A 147 0.02 5.06 -19.27
C LEU A 147 -0.19 6.35 -20.04
N ARG A 148 -1.42 6.70 -20.41
CA ARG A 148 -1.72 7.94 -21.14
C ARG A 148 -1.83 9.19 -20.23
N ASN A 149 -1.90 9.01 -18.92
CA ASN A 149 -2.19 10.10 -17.98
C ASN A 149 -0.97 10.45 -17.10
N PRO A 150 -0.87 11.71 -16.60
CA PRO A 150 0.16 12.13 -15.65
C PRO A 150 -0.11 11.58 -14.23
N CYS A 151 -0.05 10.26 -14.05
CA CYS A 151 -0.34 9.62 -12.77
C CYS A 151 0.72 8.58 -12.36
N ALA A 152 0.75 8.28 -11.07
CA ALA A 152 1.35 7.06 -10.56
C ALA A 152 0.33 5.93 -10.58
N ILE A 153 0.77 4.74 -10.98
CA ILE A 153 0.04 3.50 -10.71
C ILE A 153 0.82 2.67 -9.69
N VAL A 154 0.10 2.12 -8.71
CA VAL A 154 0.63 1.26 -7.66
C VAL A 154 0.00 -0.12 -7.80
N PHE A 155 0.82 -1.12 -8.14
CA PHE A 155 0.42 -2.52 -8.10
C PHE A 155 0.60 -3.06 -6.68
N ASP A 156 -0.50 -3.15 -5.95
CA ASP A 156 -0.53 -3.67 -4.59
C ASP A 156 -0.52 -5.22 -4.62
N GLU A 157 0.20 -5.84 -3.68
CA GLU A 157 0.34 -7.31 -3.60
C GLU A 157 0.86 -7.92 -4.91
N TYR A 158 1.94 -7.36 -5.44
CA TYR A 158 2.52 -7.76 -6.73
C TYR A 158 2.91 -9.24 -6.79
N ASP A 159 3.38 -9.79 -5.67
CA ASP A 159 3.65 -11.22 -5.53
C ASP A 159 2.40 -12.09 -5.56
N ALA A 160 1.18 -11.57 -5.35
CA ALA A 160 -0.07 -12.33 -5.50
C ALA A 160 -0.59 -12.38 -6.96
N GLY A 161 0.03 -11.64 -7.87
CA GLY A 161 -0.43 -11.47 -9.24
C GLY A 161 -0.42 -12.76 -10.07
N ARG A 162 -1.52 -12.99 -10.80
CA ARG A 162 -1.63 -14.11 -11.75
C ARG A 162 -0.64 -13.98 -12.90
N ALA A 163 -0.07 -15.11 -13.35
CA ALA A 163 0.96 -15.14 -14.39
C ALA A 163 0.60 -14.36 -15.68
N ASP A 164 -0.65 -14.46 -16.14
CA ASP A 164 -1.15 -13.79 -17.34
C ASP A 164 -1.25 -12.26 -17.21
N VAL A 165 -1.51 -11.77 -15.99
CA VAL A 165 -1.51 -10.36 -15.61
C VAL A 165 -0.09 -9.85 -15.47
N MET A 166 0.77 -10.62 -14.80
CA MET A 166 2.18 -10.27 -14.58
C MET A 166 2.96 -10.15 -15.89
N PHE A 167 2.63 -10.97 -16.90
CA PHE A 167 3.21 -10.87 -18.23
C PHE A 167 2.95 -9.51 -18.90
N VAL A 168 1.80 -8.90 -18.63
CA VAL A 168 1.48 -7.56 -19.14
C VAL A 168 2.33 -6.51 -18.42
N ILE A 169 2.38 -6.57 -17.09
CA ILE A 169 3.08 -5.58 -16.27
C ILE A 169 4.58 -5.58 -16.60
N GLN A 170 5.18 -6.76 -16.78
CA GLN A 170 6.58 -6.91 -17.16
C GLN A 170 6.96 -6.13 -18.43
N ARG A 171 6.06 -6.07 -19.43
CA ARG A 171 6.33 -5.31 -20.67
C ARG A 171 6.44 -3.80 -20.41
N VAL A 172 5.68 -3.28 -19.44
CA VAL A 172 5.69 -1.86 -19.07
C VAL A 172 6.85 -1.52 -18.12
N LEU A 173 7.41 -2.53 -17.44
CA LEU A 173 8.61 -2.40 -16.63
C LEU A 173 9.90 -2.30 -17.46
N GLU A 174 9.88 -2.73 -18.73
CA GLU A 174 11.01 -2.56 -19.66
C GLU A 174 11.39 -1.07 -19.81
N VAL A 175 12.62 -0.80 -20.27
CA VAL A 175 13.23 0.55 -20.34
C VAL A 175 12.35 1.56 -21.08
N ASP A 176 11.79 1.16 -22.23
CA ASP A 176 10.92 2.03 -23.05
C ASP A 176 9.51 2.17 -22.47
N GLY A 177 9.10 1.24 -21.59
CA GLY A 177 7.79 1.20 -20.94
C GLY A 177 6.58 1.14 -21.87
N LYS A 178 6.76 0.91 -23.18
CA LYS A 178 5.69 0.94 -24.17
C LYS A 178 4.77 -0.27 -24.04
N LEU A 179 3.48 -0.03 -24.20
CA LEU A 179 2.47 -1.08 -24.23
C LEU A 179 1.91 -1.22 -25.64
N THR A 180 2.10 -2.40 -26.24
CA THR A 180 1.51 -2.73 -27.55
C THR A 180 0.17 -3.40 -27.36
N LEU A 181 -0.90 -2.77 -27.88
CA LEU A 181 -2.24 -3.34 -27.97
C LEU A 181 -2.43 -3.95 -29.35
N LEU A 182 -2.17 -5.25 -29.47
CA LEU A 182 -2.18 -5.95 -30.76
C LEU A 182 -3.54 -5.89 -31.46
N ASP A 183 -4.63 -6.08 -30.70
CA ASP A 183 -6.00 -6.09 -31.24
C ASP A 183 -6.41 -4.73 -31.82
N GLN A 184 -5.78 -3.65 -31.35
CA GLN A 184 -6.01 -2.28 -31.84
C GLN A 184 -4.92 -1.81 -32.81
N ASN A 185 -3.88 -2.61 -33.04
CA ASN A 185 -2.69 -2.23 -33.78
C ASN A 185 -2.09 -0.89 -33.29
N GLU A 186 -2.07 -0.69 -31.96
CA GLU A 186 -1.62 0.54 -31.32
C GLU A 186 -0.42 0.30 -30.40
N VAL A 187 0.51 1.26 -30.38
CA VAL A 187 1.61 1.32 -29.40
C VAL A 187 1.43 2.54 -28.52
N ILE A 188 1.17 2.29 -27.23
CA ILE A 188 1.04 3.33 -26.21
C ILE A 188 2.42 3.64 -25.65
N THR A 189 2.82 4.91 -25.77
CA THR A 189 4.01 5.43 -25.09
C THR A 189 3.58 6.07 -23.77
N PRO A 190 4.23 5.73 -22.64
CA PRO A 190 3.90 6.33 -21.35
C PRO A 190 3.99 7.84 -21.37
N HIS A 191 3.06 8.50 -20.68
CA HIS A 191 3.10 9.92 -20.41
C HIS A 191 4.42 10.26 -19.67
N PRO A 192 5.08 11.40 -19.94
CA PRO A 192 6.34 11.75 -19.28
C PRO A 192 6.26 11.83 -17.74
N SER A 193 5.07 12.11 -17.20
CA SER A 193 4.74 12.09 -15.76
C SER A 193 4.07 10.79 -15.28
N PHE A 194 4.07 9.72 -16.08
CA PHE A 194 3.60 8.41 -15.61
C PHE A 194 4.63 7.79 -14.67
N ARG A 195 4.21 7.22 -13.54
CA ARG A 195 5.08 6.55 -12.57
C ARG A 195 4.53 5.17 -12.22
N LEU A 196 5.43 4.24 -11.92
CA LEU A 196 5.08 2.84 -11.69
C LEU A 196 5.73 2.34 -10.39
N PHE A 197 4.87 1.94 -9.46
CA PHE A 197 5.24 1.39 -8.17
C PHE A 197 4.60 0.02 -7.97
N ALA A 198 5.18 -0.78 -7.08
CA ALA A 198 4.56 -1.99 -6.57
C ALA A 198 4.80 -2.15 -5.06
N THR A 199 3.93 -2.93 -4.42
CA THR A 199 4.18 -3.48 -3.09
C THR A 199 4.24 -5.00 -3.14
N ALA A 200 5.02 -5.62 -2.27
CA ALA A 200 5.06 -7.07 -2.10
C ALA A 200 5.17 -7.43 -0.62
N ASN A 201 4.67 -8.61 -0.24
CA ASN A 201 4.76 -9.10 1.15
C ASN A 201 5.96 -10.04 1.34
N THR A 202 6.39 -10.68 0.26
CA THR A 202 7.53 -11.59 0.22
C THR A 202 8.65 -10.97 -0.61
N VAL A 203 9.92 -11.30 -0.31
CA VAL A 203 11.10 -10.80 -1.07
C VAL A 203 11.23 -11.52 -2.42
N GLY A 204 10.11 -11.79 -3.08
CA GLY A 204 10.07 -12.65 -4.27
C GLY A 204 10.40 -14.11 -4.00
N LEU A 205 10.62 -14.52 -2.74
CA LEU A 205 10.84 -15.93 -2.38
C LEU A 205 9.55 -16.75 -2.35
N GLY A 206 8.40 -16.11 -2.58
CA GLY A 206 7.09 -16.69 -2.31
C GLY A 206 6.89 -16.89 -0.81
N ASP A 207 5.89 -17.67 -0.46
CA ASP A 207 5.59 -17.98 0.92
C ASP A 207 6.49 -19.10 1.48
N THR A 208 7.73 -18.76 1.84
CA THR A 208 8.63 -19.72 2.52
C THR A 208 8.21 -20.04 3.94
N THR A 209 7.24 -19.30 4.49
CA THR A 209 6.86 -19.32 5.90
C THR A 209 5.44 -19.89 6.15
N GLY A 210 4.62 -20.06 5.11
CA GLY A 210 3.21 -20.47 5.20
C GLY A 210 2.21 -19.35 5.52
N LEU A 211 2.65 -18.08 5.51
CA LEU A 211 1.91 -16.90 5.95
C LEU A 211 1.20 -16.10 4.87
N TYR A 212 1.67 -16.25 3.64
CA TYR A 212 1.22 -15.45 2.51
C TYR A 212 0.60 -16.34 1.46
N HIS A 213 -0.55 -16.93 1.81
CA HIS A 213 -1.33 -17.75 0.90
C HIS A 213 -1.66 -16.97 -0.38
N GLY A 214 -1.32 -17.56 -1.52
CA GLY A 214 -1.56 -16.96 -2.84
C GLY A 214 -0.39 -16.15 -3.41
N THR A 215 0.67 -15.91 -2.63
CA THR A 215 1.90 -15.29 -3.17
C THR A 215 2.68 -16.28 -4.03
N GLN A 216 3.22 -15.76 -5.12
CA GLN A 216 4.02 -16.45 -6.11
C GLN A 216 5.48 -16.03 -5.91
N GLN A 217 6.40 -16.97 -6.17
CA GLN A 217 7.82 -16.64 -6.24
C GLN A 217 8.04 -15.68 -7.41
N ILE A 218 8.65 -14.52 -7.14
CA ILE A 218 9.05 -13.57 -8.18
C ILE A 218 10.42 -14.04 -8.68
N ASN A 219 10.53 -14.31 -9.98
CA ASN A 219 11.80 -14.77 -10.54
C ASN A 219 12.82 -13.62 -10.65
N GLN A 220 14.10 -13.96 -10.74
CA GLN A 220 15.18 -12.97 -10.78
C GLN A 220 15.01 -11.96 -11.93
N GLY A 221 14.59 -12.40 -13.11
CA GLY A 221 14.38 -11.51 -14.25
C GLY A 221 13.24 -10.51 -14.02
N GLN A 222 12.21 -10.85 -13.24
CA GLN A 222 11.18 -9.90 -12.82
C GLN A 222 11.74 -8.90 -11.81
N MET A 223 12.57 -9.34 -10.87
CA MET A 223 13.21 -8.48 -9.88
C MET A 223 14.17 -7.47 -10.53
N ASP A 224 14.98 -7.89 -11.51
CA ASP A 224 15.96 -7.03 -12.18
C ASP A 224 15.32 -5.84 -12.95
N ARG A 225 14.02 -5.94 -13.25
CA ARG A 225 13.25 -4.85 -13.90
C ARG A 225 12.79 -3.78 -12.92
N TRP A 226 12.82 -4.06 -11.62
CA TRP A 226 12.60 -3.06 -10.59
C TRP A 226 13.91 -2.33 -10.34
N SER A 227 13.94 -1.03 -10.67
CA SER A 227 15.14 -0.21 -10.52
C SER A 227 15.57 -0.05 -9.06
N LEU A 228 14.59 -0.05 -8.15
CA LEU A 228 14.79 0.09 -6.72
C LEU A 228 13.85 -0.86 -5.99
N VAL A 229 14.38 -1.53 -4.97
CA VAL A 229 13.60 -2.34 -4.02
C VAL A 229 13.89 -1.78 -2.63
N ALA A 230 12.88 -1.16 -2.02
CA ALA A 230 12.96 -0.64 -0.66
C ALA A 230 12.25 -1.61 0.30
N THR A 231 12.75 -1.71 1.53
CA THR A 231 12.16 -2.58 2.55
C THR A 231 11.52 -1.73 3.63
N LEU A 232 10.21 -1.87 3.83
CA LEU A 232 9.45 -1.23 4.90
C LEU A 232 8.94 -2.29 5.87
N ASN A 233 9.74 -2.56 6.90
CA ASN A 233 9.43 -3.47 7.99
C ASN A 233 8.82 -2.73 9.18
N TYR A 234 8.67 -3.43 10.30
CA TYR A 234 8.17 -2.84 11.54
C TYR A 234 9.10 -1.71 12.01
N LEU A 235 8.47 -0.67 12.53
CA LEU A 235 9.15 0.53 13.02
C LEU A 235 9.81 0.26 14.37
N SER A 236 10.73 1.14 14.76
CA SER A 236 11.21 1.15 16.14
C SER A 236 10.05 1.42 17.11
N HIS A 237 10.20 0.92 18.34
CA HIS A 237 9.27 1.16 19.45
C HIS A 237 8.79 2.61 19.55
N ASP A 238 9.74 3.55 19.54
CA ASP A 238 9.48 4.99 19.68
C ASP A 238 8.71 5.55 18.50
N ALA A 239 9.06 5.12 17.28
CA ALA A 239 8.38 5.57 16.07
C ALA A 239 6.94 5.05 16.01
N GLU A 240 6.71 3.77 16.33
CA GLU A 240 5.37 3.19 16.39
C GLU A 240 4.51 3.83 17.49
N THR A 241 5.09 4.03 18.69
CA THR A 241 4.45 4.75 19.79
C THR A 241 4.02 6.16 19.36
N ALA A 242 4.89 6.90 18.69
CA ALA A 242 4.59 8.24 18.18
C ALA A 242 3.44 8.23 17.16
N ILE A 243 3.39 7.23 16.28
CA ILE A 243 2.28 7.06 15.32
C ILE A 243 0.98 6.79 16.03
N VAL A 244 0.95 5.84 16.98
CA VAL A 244 -0.27 5.49 17.72
C VAL A 244 -0.78 6.69 18.51
N LEU A 245 0.10 7.46 19.16
CA LEU A 245 -0.26 8.70 19.85
C LEU A 245 -0.80 9.78 18.91
N ALA A 246 -0.23 9.91 17.71
CA ALA A 246 -0.74 10.86 16.72
C ALA A 246 -2.14 10.48 16.22
N LYS A 247 -2.43 9.17 16.12
CA LYS A 247 -3.75 8.64 15.76
C LYS A 247 -4.76 8.62 16.90
N CYS A 248 -4.28 8.54 18.14
CA CYS A 248 -5.10 8.49 19.35
C CYS A 248 -4.64 9.59 20.33
N PRO A 249 -4.92 10.89 20.03
CA PRO A 249 -4.36 12.01 20.79
C PRO A 249 -4.77 12.03 22.26
N HIS A 250 -5.89 11.40 22.62
CA HIS A 250 -6.37 11.29 24.00
C HIS A 250 -5.42 10.48 24.89
N TYR A 251 -4.59 9.60 24.32
CA TYR A 251 -3.52 8.91 25.06
C TYR A 251 -2.28 9.79 25.28
N ASN A 252 -2.23 11.02 24.76
CA ASN A 252 -1.07 11.91 24.90
C ASN A 252 -1.00 12.58 26.29
N THR A 253 -1.15 11.77 27.34
CA THR A 253 -0.95 12.09 28.76
C THR A 253 0.18 11.22 29.30
N GLU A 254 0.73 11.53 30.47
CA GLU A 254 1.81 10.71 31.07
C GLU A 254 1.40 9.23 31.21
N LYS A 255 0.20 8.98 31.76
CA LYS A 255 -0.36 7.63 31.89
C LYS A 255 -0.65 7.00 30.53
N GLY A 256 -1.27 7.75 29.61
CA GLY A 256 -1.65 7.23 28.30
C GLY A 256 -0.46 6.87 27.42
N ARG A 257 0.63 7.66 27.47
CA ARG A 257 1.89 7.34 26.77
C ARG A 257 2.49 6.04 27.27
N LYS A 258 2.47 5.80 28.59
CA LYS A 258 2.91 4.52 29.17
C LYS A 258 2.03 3.36 28.67
N THR A 259 0.70 3.53 28.64
CA THR A 259 -0.22 2.54 28.07
C THR A 259 0.11 2.22 26.61
N ILE A 260 0.29 3.23 25.74
CA ILE A 260 0.66 3.00 24.34
C ILE A 260 2.02 2.31 24.22
N SER A 261 3.02 2.74 25.00
CA SER A 261 4.31 2.06 25.05
C SER A 261 4.13 0.57 25.37
N HIS A 262 3.34 0.23 26.39
CA HIS A 262 3.08 -1.17 26.71
C HIS A 262 2.36 -1.92 25.58
N MET A 263 1.40 -1.28 24.89
CA MET A 263 0.73 -1.88 23.73
C MET A 263 1.72 -2.20 22.59
N VAL A 264 2.64 -1.28 22.30
CA VAL A 264 3.68 -1.48 21.29
C VAL A 264 4.64 -2.59 21.71
N THR A 265 5.05 -2.63 22.99
CA THR A 265 5.92 -3.72 23.50
C THR A 265 5.24 -5.09 23.40
N VAL A 266 3.93 -5.20 23.66
CA VAL A 266 3.19 -6.45 23.42
C VAL A 266 3.25 -6.83 21.94
N ALA A 267 3.07 -5.87 21.03
CA ALA A 267 3.20 -6.14 19.60
C ALA A 267 4.61 -6.59 19.20
N GLU A 268 5.66 -5.99 19.75
CA GLU A 268 7.05 -6.43 19.55
C GLU A 268 7.26 -7.88 20.01
N LEU A 269 6.77 -8.25 21.20
CA LEU A 269 6.85 -9.63 21.69
C LEU A 269 6.16 -10.61 20.73
N THR A 270 4.98 -10.27 20.20
CA THR A 270 4.31 -11.13 19.20
C THR A 270 5.12 -11.28 17.91
N ARG A 271 5.80 -10.21 17.46
CA ARG A 271 6.65 -10.25 16.26
C ARG A 271 7.90 -11.08 16.49
N THR A 272 8.53 -10.97 17.66
CA THR A 272 9.69 -11.79 18.02
C THR A 272 9.32 -13.27 18.10
N ALA A 273 8.23 -13.61 18.80
CA ALA A 273 7.76 -14.99 18.92
C ALA A 273 7.42 -15.59 17.54
N PHE A 274 6.82 -14.80 16.66
CA PHE A 274 6.58 -15.19 15.29
C PHE A 274 7.85 -15.44 14.47
N MET A 275 8.85 -14.56 14.56
CA MET A 275 10.13 -14.76 13.86
C MET A 275 10.86 -16.03 14.34
N ASN A 276 10.61 -16.45 15.57
CA ASN A 276 11.14 -17.70 16.13
C ASN A 276 10.30 -18.94 15.75
N GLY A 277 9.11 -18.75 15.17
CA GLY A 277 8.18 -19.84 14.84
C GLY A 277 7.25 -20.26 15.97
N ASP A 278 7.20 -19.50 17.07
CA ASP A 278 6.35 -19.78 18.24
C ASP A 278 4.90 -19.31 18.05
N LEU A 279 4.69 -18.32 17.17
CA LEU A 279 3.38 -17.80 16.80
C LEU A 279 3.20 -17.83 15.28
N SER A 280 1.97 -18.04 14.85
CA SER A 280 1.54 -17.90 13.46
C SER A 280 0.95 -16.52 13.15
N THR A 281 0.54 -15.77 14.19
CA THR A 281 -0.16 -14.48 14.05
C THR A 281 0.61 -13.35 14.71
N VAL A 282 0.75 -12.20 14.03
CA VAL A 282 1.49 -11.02 14.53
C VAL A 282 0.67 -9.74 14.59
N MET A 283 1.05 -8.86 15.51
CA MET A 283 0.48 -7.52 15.61
C MET A 283 1.23 -6.53 14.70
N SER A 284 0.55 -6.10 13.64
CA SER A 284 1.00 -4.94 12.83
C SER A 284 0.74 -3.61 13.55
N PRO A 285 1.37 -2.49 13.15
CA PRO A 285 1.04 -1.16 13.66
C PRO A 285 -0.45 -0.81 13.52
N ARG A 286 -1.10 -1.29 12.45
CA ARG A 286 -2.56 -1.17 12.27
C ARG A 286 -3.33 -1.85 13.40
N THR A 287 -2.87 -3.03 13.84
CA THR A 287 -3.48 -3.78 14.94
C THR A 287 -3.33 -3.01 16.26
N VAL A 288 -2.18 -2.39 16.52
CA VAL A 288 -1.95 -1.58 17.72
C VAL A 288 -2.83 -0.33 17.73
N ILE A 289 -2.93 0.38 16.60
CA ILE A 289 -3.84 1.54 16.48
C ILE A 289 -5.29 1.13 16.73
N ALA A 290 -5.74 0.03 16.10
CA ALA A 290 -7.09 -0.50 16.31
C ALA A 290 -7.34 -0.89 17.78
N TRP A 291 -6.34 -1.47 18.44
CA TRP A 291 -6.44 -1.82 19.85
C TRP A 291 -6.59 -0.58 20.73
N ALA A 292 -5.77 0.46 20.51
CA ALA A 292 -5.87 1.72 21.23
C ALA A 292 -7.27 2.38 21.03
N GLN A 293 -7.76 2.43 19.79
CA GLN A 293 -9.09 2.98 19.48
C GLN A 293 -10.22 2.15 20.13
N ASN A 294 -10.14 0.82 20.09
CA ASN A 294 -11.12 -0.05 20.72
C ASN A 294 -11.08 0.06 22.26
N ALA A 295 -9.89 0.26 22.84
CA ALA A 295 -9.74 0.46 24.27
C ALA A 295 -10.42 1.76 24.74
N GLU A 296 -10.41 2.81 23.91
CA GLU A 296 -11.19 4.03 24.15
C GLU A 296 -12.70 3.76 24.12
N ILE A 297 -13.18 3.03 23.10
CA ILE A 297 -14.61 2.70 22.93
C ILE A 297 -15.14 1.90 24.11
N PHE A 298 -14.42 0.82 24.48
CA PHE A 298 -14.85 -0.09 25.54
C PHE A 298 -14.45 0.38 26.94
N ARG A 299 -13.59 1.40 27.04
CA ARG A 299 -12.98 1.86 28.30
C ARG A 299 -12.31 0.72 29.07
N ASN A 300 -11.76 -0.24 28.34
CA ASN A 300 -11.15 -1.45 28.89
C ASN A 300 -10.06 -1.97 27.93
N VAL A 301 -8.81 -1.92 28.38
CA VAL A 301 -7.63 -2.25 27.57
C VAL A 301 -7.57 -3.76 27.28
N GLY A 302 -7.77 -4.60 28.29
CA GLY A 302 -7.70 -6.06 28.13
C GLY A 302 -8.85 -6.62 27.28
N PHE A 303 -10.07 -6.13 27.47
CA PHE A 303 -11.21 -6.51 26.64
C PHE A 303 -11.00 -6.10 25.18
N ALA A 304 -10.49 -4.89 24.95
CA ALA A 304 -10.16 -4.43 23.60
C ALA A 304 -9.02 -5.25 22.97
N PHE A 305 -7.99 -5.63 23.74
CA PHE A 305 -6.90 -6.48 23.26
C PHE A 305 -7.44 -7.82 22.76
N ARG A 306 -8.32 -8.42 23.56
CA ARG A 306 -8.93 -9.71 23.25
C ARG A 306 -9.69 -9.70 21.93
N LEU A 307 -10.58 -8.72 21.76
CA LEU A 307 -11.39 -8.59 20.55
C LEU A 307 -10.55 -8.17 19.33
N THR A 308 -9.49 -7.39 19.53
CA THR A 308 -8.67 -6.88 18.44
C THR A 308 -7.68 -7.92 17.93
N PHE A 309 -7.12 -8.74 18.83
CA PHE A 309 -6.01 -9.64 18.51
C PHE A 309 -6.19 -11.06 19.05
N LEU A 310 -6.33 -11.25 20.37
CA LEU A 310 -6.27 -12.59 20.99
C LEU A 310 -7.24 -13.60 20.39
N ASN A 311 -8.48 -13.19 20.08
CA ASN A 311 -9.50 -14.07 19.49
C ASN A 311 -9.15 -14.55 18.08
N LYS A 312 -8.18 -13.91 17.41
CA LYS A 312 -7.71 -14.27 16.07
C LYS A 312 -6.52 -15.24 16.11
N CYS A 313 -5.88 -15.38 17.27
CA CYS A 313 -4.78 -16.34 17.46
C CYS A 313 -5.32 -17.77 17.54
N ASP A 314 -4.47 -18.72 17.13
CA ASP A 314 -4.70 -20.14 17.35
C ASP A 314 -4.92 -20.43 18.84
N GLU A 315 -5.80 -21.38 19.17
CA GLU A 315 -6.13 -21.68 20.56
C GLU A 315 -4.92 -22.09 21.39
N LEU A 316 -3.96 -22.80 20.79
CA LEU A 316 -2.72 -23.23 21.44
C LEU A 316 -1.77 -22.05 21.70
N GLU A 317 -1.86 -20.99 20.89
CA GLU A 317 -1.01 -19.81 20.99
C GLU A 317 -1.56 -18.76 21.97
N ARG A 318 -2.87 -18.79 22.27
CA ARG A 318 -3.53 -17.78 23.11
C ARG A 318 -2.93 -17.66 24.50
N GLN A 319 -2.44 -18.76 25.08
CA GLN A 319 -1.79 -18.71 26.38
C GLN A 319 -0.53 -17.84 26.33
N THR A 320 0.38 -18.11 25.39
CA THR A 320 1.61 -17.34 25.19
C THR A 320 1.31 -15.85 24.94
N VAL A 321 0.31 -15.55 24.12
CA VAL A 321 -0.10 -14.17 23.84
C VAL A 321 -0.71 -13.48 25.06
N ALA A 322 -1.48 -14.20 25.88
CA ALA A 322 -2.01 -13.68 27.14
C ALA A 322 -0.91 -13.41 28.17
N GLU A 323 0.13 -14.25 28.23
CA GLU A 323 1.31 -14.03 29.07
C GLU A 323 2.07 -12.75 28.66
N PHE A 324 2.20 -12.48 27.35
CA PHE A 324 2.76 -11.21 26.88
C PHE A 324 1.96 -10.01 27.37
N TYR A 325 0.62 -10.07 27.30
CA TYR A 325 -0.23 -9.01 27.85
C TYR A 325 -0.05 -8.86 29.36
N GLN A 326 -0.15 -9.95 30.12
CA GLN A 326 -0.07 -9.95 31.58
C GLN A 326 1.26 -9.37 32.07
N ARG A 327 2.38 -9.70 31.40
CA ARG A 327 3.72 -9.17 31.73
C ARG A 327 3.80 -7.64 31.69
N LEU A 328 3.03 -6.99 30.82
CA LEU A 328 3.06 -5.54 30.64
C LEU A 328 1.94 -4.82 31.40
N PHE A 329 0.78 -5.46 31.58
CA PHE A 329 -0.40 -4.82 32.16
C PHE A 329 -0.71 -5.27 33.59
N ASP A 330 -0.05 -6.33 34.09
CA ASP A 330 -0.28 -6.91 35.43
C ASP A 330 -1.76 -7.28 35.65
N GLU A 331 -2.43 -7.71 34.58
CA GLU A 331 -3.84 -8.04 34.53
C GLU A 331 -4.03 -9.37 33.80
N GLU A 332 -4.81 -10.29 34.38
CA GLU A 332 -5.21 -11.52 33.72
C GLU A 332 -6.39 -11.30 32.78
N LEU A 333 -6.36 -11.96 31.62
CA LEU A 333 -7.47 -11.95 30.67
C LEU A 333 -8.45 -13.09 31.04
N PRO A 334 -9.78 -12.85 31.08
CA PRO A 334 -10.75 -13.82 31.61
C PRO A 334 -10.72 -15.23 30.98
N GLU A 335 -10.21 -15.37 29.76
CA GLU A 335 -10.18 -16.63 29.00
C GLU A 335 -8.81 -17.32 29.05
N SER A 336 -7.74 -16.72 29.60
CA SER A 336 -6.49 -17.45 29.89
C SER A 336 -6.67 -18.46 31.02
N ALA A 337 -7.63 -18.22 31.92
CA ALA A 337 -8.00 -19.14 32.98
C ALA A 337 -8.96 -20.25 32.54
N ALA A 338 -9.74 -20.03 31.46
CA ALA A 338 -10.78 -20.96 31.03
C ALA A 338 -10.22 -22.28 30.42
N SER A 339 -8.97 -22.27 29.95
CA SER A 339 -8.24 -23.48 29.54
C SER A 339 -7.73 -24.33 30.73
N MET A 340 -7.58 -23.75 31.93
CA MET A 340 -7.16 -24.50 33.13
C MET A 340 -8.30 -25.32 33.76
N SER A 341 -9.55 -25.08 33.37
CA SER A 341 -10.73 -25.77 33.91
C SER A 341 -11.21 -26.99 33.10
N LEU A 342 -10.45 -27.38 32.06
CA LEU A 342 -10.64 -28.64 31.32
C LEU A 342 -9.38 -29.50 31.44
N GLY A 343 -9.05 -29.87 32.67
CA GLY A 343 -8.04 -30.87 33.02
C GLY A 343 -8.66 -31.98 33.86
#